data_AF-X1E5J4-F1
#
_entry.id   AF-X1E5J4-F1
#
_cell.length_a   1.000
_cell.length_b   1.000
_cell.length_c   1.000
_cell.angle_alpha   90.00
_cell.angle_beta   90.00
_cell.angle_gamma   90.00
#
_symmetry.space_group_name_H-M   'P 1'
#
loop_
_entity.id
_entity.type
_entity.pdbx_description
1 polymer ?
#
loop_
_entity_poly.entity_id
_entity_poly.type
_entity_poly.pdbx_seq_one_letter_code
_entity_poly.pdbx_strand_id
1 'polypeptide(L)'
;FSGGFPLRKGNAGTLGELSPKPHPWLYAETCRVGLGIDFAHRFNVIGIEDSGAGVCSIRLAGYTTIGIDGGNIIVSGTKELCNFYCSNFEEIIKLIK
;
A
#
# COMPACT_ATOMS: atom_id res chain seq x y z
N PHE A 1 -2.90 14.00 3.74
CA PHE A 1 -3.83 12.95 3.29
C PHE A 1 -5.04 13.63 2.65
N SER A 2 -5.13 13.68 1.33
CA SER A 2 -6.39 13.96 0.64
C SER A 2 -6.55 12.90 -0.45
N GLY A 3 -7.41 11.94 -0.18
CA GLY A 3 -7.72 10.83 -1.07
C GLY A 3 -9.08 10.26 -0.74
N GLY A 4 -10.06 11.13 -0.54
CA GLY A 4 -11.46 10.78 -0.31
C GLY A 4 -12.31 11.79 -1.06
N PHE A 5 -13.05 11.32 -2.07
CA PHE A 5 -14.09 12.13 -2.69
C PHE A 5 -15.17 12.47 -1.64
N PRO A 6 -15.81 13.65 -1.71
CA PRO A 6 -16.74 14.09 -0.67
C PRO A 6 -17.96 13.16 -0.56
N LEU A 7 -18.28 12.78 0.68
CA LEU A 7 -19.48 12.04 1.07
C LEU A 7 -20.74 12.65 0.43
N ARG A 8 -21.42 11.88 -0.43
CA ARG A 8 -22.75 12.22 -0.96
C ARG A 8 -23.80 11.38 -0.23
N LYS A 9 -24.89 12.02 0.21
CA LYS A 9 -26.02 11.38 0.88
C LYS A 9 -26.54 10.22 0.01
N GLY A 10 -26.31 8.97 0.46
CA GLY A 10 -26.70 7.74 -0.25
C GLY A 10 -25.54 6.85 -0.72
N ASN A 11 -24.28 7.30 -0.64
CA ASN A 11 -23.10 6.47 -0.88
C ASN A 11 -22.28 6.37 0.41
N ALA A 12 -22.04 5.15 0.90
CA ALA A 12 -21.11 4.94 2.01
C ALA A 12 -19.71 5.45 1.59
N GLY A 13 -19.00 6.13 2.50
CA GLY A 13 -17.58 6.45 2.28
C GLY A 13 -16.75 5.18 2.04
N THR A 14 -15.56 5.33 1.47
CA THR A 14 -14.66 4.19 1.24
C THR A 14 -14.26 3.57 2.59
N LEU A 15 -14.23 2.24 2.69
CA LEU A 15 -13.85 1.54 3.93
C LEU A 15 -12.47 1.98 4.44
N GLY A 16 -11.58 2.43 3.54
CA GLY A 16 -10.28 3.02 3.87
C GLY A 16 -10.34 4.25 4.78
N GLU A 17 -11.43 5.01 4.82
CA GLU A 17 -11.58 6.15 5.76
C GLU A 17 -11.90 5.68 7.19
N LEU A 18 -12.49 4.49 7.33
CA LEU A 18 -12.84 3.90 8.63
C LEU A 18 -11.72 3.02 9.19
N SER A 19 -10.77 2.59 8.34
CA SER A 19 -9.75 1.60 8.68
C SER A 19 -8.33 2.11 8.36
N PRO A 20 -7.69 2.83 9.29
CA PRO A 20 -6.35 3.36 9.06
C PRO A 20 -5.28 2.26 9.02
N LYS A 21 -4.09 2.60 8.48
CA LYS A 21 -2.89 1.76 8.60
C LYS A 21 -2.65 1.37 10.08
N PRO A 22 -2.27 0.12 10.40
CA PRO A 22 -1.73 -0.90 9.50
C PRO A 22 -2.79 -1.81 8.85
N HIS A 23 -4.08 -1.45 8.90
CA HIS A 23 -5.14 -2.29 8.36
C HIS A 23 -5.03 -2.42 6.82
N PRO A 24 -5.20 -3.63 6.26
CA PRO A 24 -4.92 -3.88 4.83
C PRO A 24 -5.97 -3.30 3.89
N TRP A 25 -7.17 -2.99 4.38
CA TRP A 25 -8.31 -2.59 3.56
C TRP A 25 -8.03 -1.39 2.66
N LEU A 26 -7.22 -0.42 3.12
CA LEU A 26 -6.89 0.74 2.30
C LEU A 26 -6.29 0.33 0.95
N TYR A 27 -5.30 -0.57 0.96
CA TYR A 27 -4.64 -1.03 -0.27
C TYR A 27 -5.48 -2.06 -1.01
N ALA A 28 -6.19 -2.94 -0.29
CA ALA A 28 -7.08 -3.92 -0.91
C ALA A 28 -8.23 -3.25 -1.68
N GLU A 29 -8.88 -2.25 -1.09
CA GLU A 29 -9.95 -1.46 -1.69
C GLU A 29 -9.42 -0.61 -2.85
N THR A 30 -8.28 0.07 -2.66
CA THR A 30 -7.66 0.87 -3.74
C THR A 30 -7.39 0.00 -4.97
N CYS A 31 -6.86 -1.21 -4.78
CA CYS A 31 -6.58 -2.11 -5.89
C CYS A 31 -7.86 -2.66 -6.53
N ARG A 32 -8.81 -3.18 -5.72
CA ARG A 32 -10.00 -3.88 -6.23
C ARG A 32 -11.07 -2.95 -6.77
N VAL A 33 -11.31 -1.83 -6.09
CA VAL A 33 -12.36 -0.86 -6.40
C VAL A 33 -11.78 0.30 -7.19
N GLY A 34 -10.64 0.86 -6.76
CA GLY A 34 -10.02 2.01 -7.41
C GLY A 34 -9.38 1.69 -8.75
N LEU A 35 -8.58 0.62 -8.83
CA LEU A 35 -7.86 0.21 -10.03
C LEU A 35 -8.57 -0.90 -10.83
N GLY A 36 -9.64 -1.49 -10.27
CA GLY A 36 -10.40 -2.57 -10.92
C GLY A 36 -9.61 -3.87 -11.07
N ILE A 37 -8.52 -4.05 -10.33
CA ILE A 37 -7.67 -5.23 -10.41
C ILE A 37 -8.25 -6.31 -9.48
N ASP A 38 -8.58 -7.47 -10.05
CA ASP A 38 -9.05 -8.59 -9.24
C ASP A 38 -7.92 -9.15 -8.36
N PHE A 39 -8.27 -9.66 -7.18
CA PHE A 39 -7.31 -10.26 -6.26
C PHE A 39 -6.54 -11.43 -6.89
N ALA A 40 -7.11 -12.15 -7.85
CA ALA A 40 -6.41 -13.17 -8.62
C ALA A 40 -5.17 -12.61 -9.37
N HIS A 41 -5.19 -11.32 -9.71
CA HIS A 41 -4.13 -10.60 -10.41
C HIS A 41 -3.20 -9.80 -9.49
N ARG A 42 -3.30 -9.97 -8.16
CA ARG A 42 -2.49 -9.23 -7.16
C ARG A 42 -0.97 -9.35 -7.36
N PHE A 43 -0.50 -10.41 -8.01
CA PHE A 43 0.92 -10.61 -8.32
C PHE A 43 1.47 -9.62 -9.36
N ASN A 44 0.58 -8.91 -10.07
CA ASN A 44 0.94 -7.83 -11.01
C ASN A 44 0.93 -6.45 -10.34
N VAL A 45 0.77 -6.39 -9.02
CA VAL A 45 0.65 -5.15 -8.25
C VAL A 45 1.79 -5.08 -7.25
N ILE A 46 2.49 -3.94 -7.27
CA ILE A 46 3.48 -3.56 -6.26
C ILE A 46 2.92 -2.42 -5.42
N GLY A 47 3.15 -2.48 -4.11
CA GLY A 47 2.93 -1.35 -3.21
C GLY A 47 4.27 -0.78 -2.76
N ILE A 48 4.39 0.55 -2.76
CA ILE A 48 5.60 1.26 -2.35
C ILE A 48 5.25 2.13 -1.14
N GLU A 49 6.01 2.03 -0.04
CA GLU A 49 5.79 2.79 1.20
C GLU A 49 7.10 3.12 1.90
N ASP A 50 7.12 4.23 2.63
CA ASP A 50 8.23 4.70 3.47
C ASP A 50 7.94 4.54 4.98
N SER A 51 6.70 4.17 5.33
CA SER A 51 6.26 4.00 6.71
C SER A 51 6.06 2.53 7.08
N GLY A 52 6.43 2.15 8.31
CA GLY A 52 6.27 0.77 8.78
C GLY A 52 4.82 0.32 8.84
N ALA A 53 3.90 1.22 9.21
CA ALA A 53 2.47 0.92 9.18
C ALA A 53 1.97 0.65 7.74
N GLY A 54 2.52 1.36 6.74
CA GLY A 54 2.19 1.16 5.33
C GLY A 54 2.73 -0.14 4.78
N VAL A 55 3.98 -0.46 5.09
CA VAL A 55 4.60 -1.76 4.77
C VAL A 55 3.76 -2.91 5.30
N CYS A 56 3.35 -2.86 6.58
CA CYS A 56 2.46 -3.86 7.17
C CYS A 56 1.14 -3.97 6.40
N SER A 57 0.52 -2.83 6.08
CA SER A 57 -0.77 -2.81 5.38
C SER A 57 -0.70 -3.44 4.00
N ILE A 58 0.32 -3.10 3.19
CA ILE A 58 0.52 -3.65 1.85
C ILE A 58 0.79 -5.16 1.93
N ARG A 59 1.66 -5.57 2.87
CA ARG A 59 2.01 -6.98 3.06
C ARG A 59 0.80 -7.82 3.46
N LEU A 60 -0.02 -7.32 4.40
CA LEU A 60 -1.25 -7.97 4.82
C LEU A 60 -2.33 -7.97 3.74
N ALA A 61 -2.33 -6.98 2.83
CA ALA A 61 -3.23 -6.94 1.68
C ALA A 61 -2.83 -7.94 0.57
N GLY A 62 -1.68 -8.61 0.70
CA GLY A 62 -1.25 -9.68 -0.20
C GLY A 62 -0.54 -9.21 -1.46
N TYR A 63 -0.03 -7.97 -1.47
CA TYR A 63 0.73 -7.40 -2.58
C TYR A 63 2.24 -7.50 -2.34
N THR A 64 3.03 -7.39 -3.41
CA THR A 64 4.48 -7.26 -3.32
C THR A 64 4.81 -5.92 -2.67
N THR A 65 5.50 -5.94 -1.53
CA THR A 65 5.82 -4.74 -0.75
C THR A 65 7.24 -4.26 -1.02
N ILE A 66 7.38 -3.03 -1.49
CA ILE A 66 8.68 -2.36 -1.67
C ILE A 66 8.77 -1.23 -0.64
N GLY A 67 9.69 -1.35 0.30
CA GLY A 67 10.04 -0.26 1.21
C GLY A 67 10.95 0.75 0.53
N ILE A 68 10.75 2.04 0.80
CA ILE A 68 11.66 3.11 0.36
C ILE A 68 12.17 3.94 1.55
N ASP A 69 13.39 4.46 1.43
CA ASP A 69 13.92 5.45 2.38
C ASP A 69 13.02 6.71 2.46
N GLY A 70 13.06 7.40 3.60
CA GLY A 70 12.36 8.68 3.81
C GLY A 70 11.44 8.71 5.04
N GLY A 71 11.02 7.54 5.52
CA GLY A 71 10.17 7.41 6.69
C GLY A 71 10.81 6.58 7.81
N ASN A 72 10.01 5.71 8.43
CA ASN A 72 10.37 5.05 9.69
C ASN A 72 10.51 3.51 9.60
N ILE A 73 10.63 2.93 8.39
CA ILE A 73 10.69 1.47 8.21
C ILE A 73 11.82 0.82 9.01
N ILE A 74 13.03 1.38 8.96
CA ILE A 74 14.19 0.84 9.68
C ILE A 74 13.98 0.92 11.20
N VAL A 75 13.62 2.10 11.70
CA VAL A 75 13.47 2.34 13.15
C VAL A 75 12.28 1.60 13.75
N SER A 76 11.25 1.33 12.95
CA SER A 76 10.08 0.53 13.36
C SER A 76 10.32 -0.99 13.26
N GLY A 77 11.47 -1.43 12.76
CA GLY A 77 11.80 -2.85 12.60
C GLY A 77 10.98 -3.57 11.52
N THR A 78 10.32 -2.83 10.63
CA THR A 78 9.39 -3.39 9.63
C THR A 78 10.06 -3.72 8.30
N LYS A 79 11.37 -3.47 8.15
CA LYS A 79 12.13 -3.77 6.92
C LYS A 79 11.96 -5.21 6.46
N GLU A 80 11.94 -6.16 7.40
CA GLU A 80 11.80 -7.60 7.13
C GLU A 80 10.42 -7.99 6.56
N LEU A 81 9.44 -7.09 6.62
CA LEU A 81 8.13 -7.28 6.01
C LEU A 81 8.09 -6.84 4.54
N CYS A 82 9.14 -6.17 4.05
CA CYS A 82 9.28 -5.80 2.65
C CYS A 82 9.80 -6.99 1.82
N ASN A 83 9.32 -7.12 0.59
CA ASN A 83 9.93 -7.99 -0.42
C ASN A 83 11.24 -7.39 -0.94
N PHE A 84 11.28 -6.07 -1.09
CA PHE A 84 12.45 -5.30 -1.50
C PHE A 84 12.55 -4.01 -0.68
N TYR A 85 13.76 -3.49 -0.49
CA TYR A 85 14.00 -2.20 0.14
C TYR A 85 14.97 -1.40 -0.72
N CYS A 86 14.57 -0.20 -1.13
CA CYS A 86 15.30 0.65 -2.07
C CYS A 86 15.53 2.04 -1.48
N SER A 87 16.62 2.69 -1.86
CA SER A 87 16.92 4.05 -1.38
C SER A 87 16.30 5.16 -2.23
N ASN A 88 15.83 4.83 -3.44
CA ASN A 88 15.30 5.79 -4.40
C ASN A 88 14.41 5.09 -5.45
N PHE A 89 13.70 5.87 -6.27
CA PHE A 89 12.82 5.34 -7.31
C PHE A 89 13.59 4.70 -8.47
N GLU A 90 14.82 5.12 -8.75
CA GLU A 90 15.66 4.53 -9.81
C GLU A 90 16.00 3.07 -9.52
N GLU A 91 16.21 2.71 -8.26
CA GLU A 91 16.36 1.32 -7.83
C GLU A 91 15.06 0.52 -7.99
N ILE A 92 13.92 1.12 -7.67
CA ILE A 92 12.61 0.46 -7.80
C ILE A 92 12.30 0.16 -9.27
N ILE A 93 12.57 1.09 -10.18
CA ILE A 93 12.36 0.89 -11.63
C ILE A 93 13.10 -0.33 -12.15
N LYS A 94 14.32 -0.61 -11.64
CA LYS A 94 15.11 -1.78 -12.05
C LYS A 94 14.49 -3.12 -11.63
N LEU A 95 13.54 -3.12 -10.69
CA LEU A 95 12.81 -4.31 -10.23
C LEU A 95 11.61 -4.65 -11.12
N ILE A 96 11.10 -3.69 -11.88
CA ILE A 96 9.93 -3.84 -12.75
C ILE A 96 10.40 -4.29 -14.14
N LYS A 97 9.82 -5.37 -14.66
CA LYS A 97 10.15 -5.97 -15.96
C LYS A 97 8.97 -5.93 -16.92
#